data_AF-A0A956LYC4-F1
#
_entry.id   AF-A0A956LYC4-F1
#
_cell.length_a   1.000
_cell.length_b   1.000
_cell.length_c   1.000
_cell.angle_alpha   90.00
_cell.angle_beta   90.00
_cell.angle_gamma   90.00
#
_symmetry.space_group_name_H-M   'P 1'
#
loop_
_entity.id
_entity.type
_entity.pdbx_description
1 polymer ?
#
loop_
_entity_poly.entity_id
_entity_poly.type
_entity_poly.pdbx_seq_one_letter_code
_entity_poly.pdbx_strand_id
1 'polypeptide(L)'
;MSFRVASAAVMLSLVTVVVCARGQNASSDWQPARPAYAWSFPRDHAAHPGYRNEWWYFVGHLEDDAGRRYGYQLTLFRIGIAPAPPGWNSSWDASDIAMGHLAITEIDADPGRHTFAEAVHRATRALGGFGTGVGAGVGDGDTLAWCQAPAGSRGRWTVRLAPPTGDSLGTAFDLD
;
A
#
# COMPACT_ATOMS: atom_id res chain seq x y z
N MET A 1 -21.36 45.52 46.18
CA MET A 1 -20.83 44.74 47.32
C MET A 1 -21.04 43.26 47.02
N SER A 2 -20.12 42.63 46.29
CA SER A 2 -18.98 41.83 46.80
C SER A 2 -19.42 40.56 47.54
N PHE A 3 -19.58 39.47 46.79
CA PHE A 3 -19.48 38.10 47.32
C PHE A 3 -18.07 37.58 47.05
N ARG A 4 -17.39 37.16 48.12
CA ARG A 4 -16.11 36.42 48.06
C ARG A 4 -16.44 34.94 47.96
N VAL A 5 -15.86 34.24 46.99
CA VAL A 5 -15.77 32.78 47.00
C VAL A 5 -14.29 32.41 47.10
N ALA A 6 -13.98 31.63 48.13
CA ALA A 6 -12.64 31.22 48.50
C ALA A 6 -12.04 30.24 47.48
N SER A 7 -10.78 30.47 47.14
CA SER A 7 -9.94 29.50 46.43
C SER A 7 -9.65 28.30 47.33
N ALA A 8 -10.15 27.13 46.96
CA ALA A 8 -9.62 25.86 47.45
C ALA A 8 -8.42 25.49 46.57
N ALA A 9 -7.21 25.69 47.12
CA ALA A 9 -5.99 25.16 46.54
C ALA A 9 -5.93 23.65 46.81
N VAL A 10 -6.10 22.83 45.77
CA VAL A 10 -5.67 21.43 45.79
C VAL A 10 -4.30 21.39 45.12
N MET A 11 -3.28 21.38 45.97
CA MET A 11 -1.87 21.31 45.57
C MET A 11 -1.46 19.84 45.45
N LEU A 12 -1.10 19.46 44.22
CA LEU A 12 0.07 18.66 43.85
C LEU A 12 0.25 17.26 44.49
N SER A 13 -0.05 16.23 43.69
CA SER A 13 0.65 14.94 43.71
C SER A 13 0.85 14.47 42.26
N LEU A 14 1.84 15.03 41.57
CA LEU A 14 2.30 14.54 40.28
C LEU A 14 3.17 13.30 40.54
N VAL A 15 2.57 12.12 40.51
CA VAL A 15 3.31 10.85 40.49
C VAL A 15 3.89 10.70 39.08
N THR A 16 5.16 11.09 38.90
CA THR A 16 5.93 10.71 37.72
C THR A 16 6.29 9.23 37.85
N VAL A 17 5.43 8.35 37.35
CA VAL A 17 5.86 6.99 37.01
C VAL A 17 6.73 7.12 35.76
N VAL A 18 8.05 7.18 35.93
CA VAL A 18 8.97 6.84 34.84
C VAL A 18 8.83 5.34 34.64
N VAL A 19 7.86 4.95 33.80
CA VAL A 19 7.86 3.62 33.23
C VAL A 19 9.06 3.59 32.30
N CYS A 20 10.17 3.01 32.78
CA CYS A 20 11.20 2.46 31.91
C CYS A 20 10.57 1.28 31.16
N ALA A 21 9.68 1.57 30.21
CA ALA A 21 9.37 0.67 29.14
C ALA A 21 10.66 0.61 28.33
N ARG A 22 11.56 -0.30 28.70
CA ARG A 22 12.36 -0.97 27.68
C ARG A 22 11.32 -1.52 26.73
N GLY A 23 11.06 -0.78 25.65
CA GLY A 23 10.37 -1.31 24.50
C GLY A 23 11.11 -2.60 24.20
N GLN A 24 10.47 -3.72 24.51
CA GLN A 24 10.89 -4.98 23.94
C GLN A 24 10.65 -4.76 22.46
N ASN A 25 11.68 -4.27 21.76
CA ASN A 25 11.81 -4.55 20.35
C ASN A 25 11.91 -6.07 20.32
N ALA A 26 10.75 -6.75 20.31
CA ALA A 26 10.66 -8.00 19.60
C ALA A 26 11.26 -7.64 18.24
N SER A 27 12.47 -8.13 17.98
CA SER A 27 13.10 -7.97 16.69
C SER A 27 12.08 -8.54 15.71
N SER A 28 11.35 -7.67 15.03
CA SER A 28 10.60 -8.13 13.89
C SER A 28 11.67 -8.59 12.90
N ASP A 29 11.59 -9.81 12.38
CA ASP A 29 12.57 -10.27 11.38
C ASP A 29 12.48 -9.45 10.06
N TRP A 30 11.60 -8.45 10.01
CA TRP A 30 11.56 -7.40 9.00
C TRP A 30 12.75 -6.44 9.09
N GLN A 31 13.24 -6.04 7.91
CA GLN A 31 14.26 -5.03 7.76
C GLN A 31 13.74 -3.65 8.19
N PRO A 32 14.48 -2.92 9.04
CA PRO A 32 14.17 -1.53 9.33
C PRO A 32 14.56 -0.65 8.13
N ALA A 33 13.79 0.40 7.87
CA ALA A 33 14.21 1.46 6.95
C ALA A 33 15.44 2.17 7.52
N ARG A 34 16.58 2.07 6.83
CA ARG A 34 17.84 2.71 7.23
C ARG A 34 18.11 3.93 6.34
N PRO A 35 18.75 4.98 6.89
CA PRO A 35 19.29 6.04 6.05
C PRO A 35 20.35 5.47 5.09
N ALA A 36 20.48 6.08 3.90
CA ALA A 36 21.45 5.71 2.85
C ALA A 36 21.23 4.35 2.14
N TYR A 37 19.97 4.01 1.83
CA TYR A 37 19.69 2.89 0.91
C TYR A 37 20.25 3.18 -0.49
N ALA A 38 21.03 2.23 -1.03
CA ALA A 38 21.67 2.34 -2.34
C ALA A 38 20.70 1.89 -3.44
N TRP A 39 19.89 2.82 -3.93
CA TRP A 39 18.91 2.59 -4.98
C TRP A 39 19.57 2.13 -6.29
N SER A 40 18.99 1.11 -6.91
CA SER A 40 19.35 0.59 -8.23
C SER A 40 18.08 0.29 -9.00
N PHE A 41 17.88 1.00 -10.10
CA PHE A 41 16.76 0.77 -11.00
C PHE A 41 17.22 -0.04 -12.22
N PRO A 42 16.37 -0.92 -12.79
CA PRO A 42 14.94 -1.10 -12.48
C PRO A 42 14.66 -2.05 -11.31
N ARG A 43 15.67 -2.65 -10.68
CA ARG A 43 15.51 -3.62 -9.58
C ARG A 43 14.58 -3.10 -8.48
N ASP A 44 14.82 -1.89 -7.98
CA ASP A 44 14.09 -1.32 -6.84
C ASP A 44 12.72 -0.72 -7.24
N HIS A 45 12.22 -0.97 -8.46
CA HIS A 45 10.79 -0.82 -8.75
C HIS A 45 9.97 -2.02 -8.25
N ALA A 46 10.60 -3.20 -8.18
CA ALA A 46 10.00 -4.44 -7.72
C ALA A 46 9.78 -4.42 -6.21
N ALA A 47 9.08 -5.42 -5.71
CA ALA A 47 8.78 -5.58 -4.30
C ALA A 47 10.06 -5.83 -3.48
N HIS A 48 10.02 -5.39 -2.23
CA HIS A 48 11.06 -5.59 -1.23
C HIS A 48 10.52 -6.45 -0.07
N PRO A 49 10.48 -7.79 -0.20
CA PRO A 49 9.92 -8.71 0.80
C PRO A 49 10.54 -8.58 2.19
N GLY A 50 11.77 -8.06 2.30
CA GLY A 50 12.41 -7.82 3.59
C GLY A 50 11.68 -6.79 4.46
N TYR A 51 10.85 -5.92 3.90
CA TYR A 51 10.11 -4.89 4.65
C TYR A 51 8.67 -5.32 4.87
N ARG A 52 8.09 -4.91 6.01
CA ARG A 52 6.72 -5.29 6.37
C ARG A 52 5.66 -4.64 5.47
N ASN A 53 5.80 -3.37 5.14
CA ASN A 53 4.79 -2.62 4.39
C ASN A 53 5.43 -2.01 3.16
N GLU A 54 4.71 -2.06 2.05
CA GLU A 54 5.14 -1.52 0.77
C GLU A 54 3.92 -1.18 -0.08
N TRP A 55 4.05 -0.17 -0.93
CA TRP A 55 2.94 0.28 -1.78
C TRP A 55 3.43 0.84 -3.11
N TRP A 56 2.60 0.66 -4.13
CA TRP A 56 2.69 1.36 -5.40
C TRP A 56 1.51 2.31 -5.48
N TYR A 57 1.79 3.61 -5.51
CA TYR A 57 0.80 4.66 -5.40
C TYR A 57 0.84 5.59 -6.60
N PHE A 58 -0.26 5.64 -7.36
CA PHE A 58 -0.39 6.44 -8.56
C PHE A 58 -1.58 7.36 -8.44
N VAL A 59 -1.37 8.62 -8.80
CA VAL A 59 -2.40 9.64 -8.87
C VAL A 59 -2.23 10.42 -10.15
N GLY A 60 -3.33 10.87 -10.72
CA GLY A 60 -3.27 11.68 -11.92
C GLY A 60 -4.62 12.15 -12.39
N HIS A 61 -4.61 12.72 -13.58
CA HIS A 61 -5.78 13.22 -14.28
C HIS A 61 -5.94 12.47 -15.58
N LEU A 62 -7.19 12.21 -15.95
CA LEU A 62 -7.58 11.62 -17.23
C LEU A 62 -8.56 12.58 -17.91
N GLU A 63 -8.59 12.52 -19.23
CA GLU A 63 -9.59 13.18 -20.06
C GLU A 63 -10.15 12.12 -21.01
N ASP A 64 -11.46 12.07 -21.17
CA ASP A 64 -12.09 11.18 -22.15
C ASP A 64 -12.23 11.85 -23.52
N ASP A 65 -12.67 11.09 -24.53
CA ASP A 65 -12.83 11.61 -25.90
C ASP A 65 -13.84 12.77 -26.02
N ALA A 66 -14.67 12.99 -25.00
CA ALA A 66 -15.62 14.08 -24.93
C ALA A 66 -15.06 15.31 -24.18
N GLY A 67 -13.81 15.27 -23.71
CA GLY A 67 -13.15 16.33 -22.96
C GLY A 67 -13.54 16.37 -21.47
N ARG A 68 -14.23 15.36 -20.95
CA ARG A 68 -14.59 15.30 -19.52
C ARG A 68 -13.37 14.91 -18.71
N ARG A 69 -13.14 15.63 -17.60
CA ARG A 69 -11.97 15.44 -16.77
C ARG A 69 -12.25 14.56 -15.57
N TYR A 70 -11.30 13.68 -15.29
CA TYR A 70 -11.33 12.77 -14.16
C TYR A 70 -10.05 12.89 -13.35
N GLY A 71 -10.16 12.83 -12.02
CA GLY A 71 -9.04 12.50 -11.16
C GLY A 71 -9.05 11.00 -10.88
N TYR A 72 -7.88 10.36 -10.81
CA TYR A 72 -7.77 8.97 -10.36
C TYR A 72 -6.73 8.81 -9.26
N GLN A 73 -6.98 7.79 -8.43
CA GLN A 73 -6.05 7.29 -7.43
C GLN A 73 -6.03 5.76 -7.52
N LEU A 74 -4.87 5.16 -7.76
CA LEU A 74 -4.67 3.72 -7.74
C LEU A 74 -3.58 3.37 -6.73
N THR A 75 -3.87 2.44 -5.83
CA THR A 75 -2.91 1.95 -4.83
C THR A 75 -2.93 0.43 -4.74
N LEU A 76 -1.76 -0.18 -4.86
CA LEU A 76 -1.53 -1.60 -4.53
C LEU A 76 -0.65 -1.66 -3.28
N PHE A 77 -1.12 -2.33 -2.25
CA PHE A 77 -0.41 -2.52 -0.98
C PHE A 77 0.05 -3.96 -0.84
N ARG A 78 1.28 -4.10 -0.35
CA ARG A 78 1.80 -5.32 0.25
C ARG A 78 1.89 -5.13 1.76
N ILE A 79 1.23 -6.02 2.50
CA ILE A 79 1.25 -6.02 3.97
C ILE A 79 1.76 -7.39 4.45
N GLY A 80 2.96 -7.41 4.99
CA GLY A 80 3.58 -8.57 5.62
C GLY A 80 2.90 -8.93 6.93
N ILE A 81 2.37 -10.15 6.98
CA ILE A 81 1.82 -10.81 8.18
C ILE A 81 2.93 -11.60 8.90
N ALA A 82 3.80 -12.26 8.15
CA ALA A 82 4.93 -13.04 8.67
C ALA A 82 6.17 -12.87 7.77
N PRO A 83 7.40 -12.83 8.33
CA PRO A 83 8.64 -12.64 7.56
C PRO A 83 8.91 -13.69 6.46
N ALA A 84 8.35 -14.89 6.63
CA ALA A 84 8.36 -15.96 5.66
C ALA A 84 7.05 -16.77 5.75
N PRO A 85 6.66 -17.49 4.70
CA PRO A 85 5.52 -18.39 4.77
C PRO A 85 5.73 -19.47 5.86
N PRO A 86 4.69 -19.86 6.61
CA PRO A 86 4.79 -20.86 7.68
C PRO A 86 5.24 -22.27 7.23
N GLY A 87 5.34 -22.56 5.93
CA GLY A 87 5.94 -23.79 5.43
C GLY A 87 5.00 -24.99 5.48
N TRP A 88 3.69 -24.75 5.39
CA TRP A 88 2.65 -25.80 5.45
C TRP A 88 2.55 -26.63 4.15
N ASN A 89 3.38 -26.32 3.14
CA ASN A 89 3.35 -26.94 1.82
C ASN A 89 1.94 -26.91 1.20
N SER A 90 1.29 -25.75 1.28
CA SER A 90 -0.07 -25.52 0.79
C SER A 90 -0.09 -24.38 -0.24
N SER A 91 -0.96 -24.44 -1.23
CA SER A 91 -1.20 -23.33 -2.15
C SER A 91 -1.81 -22.10 -1.48
N TRP A 92 -2.34 -22.28 -0.27
CA TRP A 92 -2.85 -21.22 0.60
C TRP A 92 -1.81 -20.69 1.58
N ASP A 93 -0.58 -21.21 1.54
CA ASP A 93 0.50 -20.71 2.36
C ASP A 93 0.86 -19.27 1.91
N ALA A 94 0.94 -18.33 2.86
CA ALA A 94 1.20 -16.94 2.57
C ALA A 94 1.78 -16.19 3.77
N SER A 95 2.74 -15.32 3.48
CA SER A 95 3.36 -14.36 4.39
C SER A 95 2.79 -12.95 4.29
N ASP A 96 2.07 -12.64 3.22
CA ASP A 96 1.67 -11.28 2.87
C ASP A 96 0.17 -11.19 2.49
N ILE A 97 -0.37 -9.98 2.58
CA ILE A 97 -1.67 -9.56 2.06
C ILE A 97 -1.42 -8.64 0.86
N ALA A 98 -2.17 -8.87 -0.22
CA ALA A 98 -2.29 -7.96 -1.35
C ALA A 98 -3.61 -7.20 -1.23
N MET A 99 -3.54 -5.88 -1.21
CA MET A 99 -4.72 -5.02 -1.24
C MET A 99 -4.65 -4.07 -2.42
N GLY A 100 -5.75 -3.94 -3.16
CA GLY A 100 -5.91 -2.96 -4.24
C GLY A 100 -6.97 -1.93 -3.86
N HIS A 101 -6.75 -0.68 -4.22
CA HIS A 101 -7.71 0.42 -4.09
C HIS A 101 -7.66 1.28 -5.35
N LEU A 102 -8.82 1.52 -5.97
CA LEU A 102 -8.98 2.42 -7.10
C LEU A 102 -10.11 3.40 -6.81
N ALA A 103 -9.86 4.68 -7.03
CA ALA A 103 -10.88 5.72 -6.97
C ALA A 103 -10.84 6.61 -8.22
N ILE A 104 -12.02 6.98 -8.71
CA ILE A 104 -12.23 7.91 -9.83
C ILE A 104 -13.15 9.03 -9.36
N THR A 105 -12.74 10.27 -9.62
CA THR A 105 -13.53 11.48 -9.36
C THR A 105 -13.85 12.15 -10.69
N GLU A 106 -15.12 12.32 -11.04
CA GLU A 106 -15.51 13.18 -12.16
C GLU A 106 -15.47 14.64 -11.70
N ILE A 107 -14.58 15.42 -12.31
CA ILE A 107 -14.26 16.79 -11.88
C ILE A 107 -15.35 17.77 -12.31
N ASP A 108 -15.91 17.55 -13.51
CA ASP A 108 -16.88 18.46 -14.12
C ASP A 108 -18.34 18.11 -13.80
N ALA A 109 -18.57 17.13 -12.92
CA ALA A 109 -19.91 16.73 -12.50
C ALA A 109 -20.53 17.72 -11.51
N ASP A 110 -21.83 17.98 -11.65
CA ASP A 110 -22.64 18.72 -10.67
C ASP A 110 -23.94 17.95 -10.35
N PRO A 111 -24.09 17.41 -9.12
CA PRO A 111 -23.10 17.42 -8.05
C PRO A 111 -21.89 16.53 -8.40
N GLY A 112 -20.74 16.84 -7.79
CA GLY A 112 -19.50 16.07 -7.98
C GLY A 112 -19.70 14.57 -7.74
N ARG A 113 -19.10 13.73 -8.58
CA ARG A 113 -19.20 12.26 -8.48
C ARG A 113 -17.85 11.65 -8.16
N HIS A 114 -17.80 10.85 -7.09
CA HIS A 114 -16.63 10.08 -6.67
C HIS A 114 -17.03 8.63 -6.46
N THR A 115 -16.31 7.72 -7.09
CA THR A 115 -16.54 6.27 -6.99
C THR A 115 -15.22 5.60 -6.67
N PHE A 116 -15.23 4.61 -5.79
CA PHE A 116 -14.06 3.81 -5.48
C PHE A 116 -14.43 2.33 -5.33
N ALA A 117 -13.43 1.48 -5.44
CA ALA A 117 -13.53 0.07 -5.12
C ALA A 117 -12.21 -0.43 -4.52
N GLU A 118 -12.31 -1.47 -3.69
CA GLU A 118 -11.18 -2.05 -2.99
C GLU A 118 -11.30 -3.58 -2.89
N ALA A 119 -10.15 -4.24 -2.85
CA ALA A 119 -10.04 -5.69 -2.71
C ALA A 119 -8.89 -6.01 -1.76
N VAL A 120 -9.09 -6.99 -0.88
CA VAL A 120 -8.07 -7.45 0.08
C VAL A 120 -7.98 -8.97 0.01
N HIS A 121 -6.78 -9.46 -0.26
CA HIS A 121 -6.53 -10.85 -0.54
C HIS A 121 -5.28 -11.35 0.18
N ARG A 122 -5.29 -12.63 0.54
CA ARG A 122 -4.06 -13.33 0.84
C ARG A 122 -3.16 -13.31 -0.40
N ALA A 123 -1.88 -12.98 -0.26
CA ALA A 123 -0.94 -13.03 -1.37
C ALA A 123 -0.58 -14.50 -1.70
N THR A 124 -1.35 -15.09 -2.60
CA THR A 124 -1.11 -16.42 -3.16
C THR A 124 -1.13 -16.33 -4.68
N ARG A 125 -0.58 -17.34 -5.36
CA ARG A 125 -0.62 -17.42 -6.84
C ARG A 125 -2.02 -17.22 -7.45
N ALA A 126 -3.09 -17.50 -6.71
CA ALA A 126 -4.46 -17.36 -7.19
C ALA A 126 -5.07 -15.97 -6.93
N LEU A 127 -4.68 -15.31 -5.84
CA LEU A 127 -5.42 -14.15 -5.31
C LEU A 127 -4.64 -12.83 -5.33
N GLY A 128 -3.32 -12.87 -5.36
CA GLY A 128 -2.50 -11.67 -5.45
C GLY A 128 -1.02 -11.95 -5.24
N GLY A 129 -0.17 -11.05 -5.71
CA GLY A 129 1.27 -11.23 -5.62
C GLY A 129 2.05 -10.00 -6.02
N PHE A 130 3.36 -10.10 -5.86
CA PHE A 130 4.29 -9.00 -6.07
C PHE A 130 5.51 -9.53 -6.83
N GLY A 131 5.94 -8.80 -7.86
CA GLY A 131 7.15 -9.14 -8.58
C GLY A 131 8.36 -8.80 -7.73
N THR A 132 9.31 -9.72 -7.59
CA THR A 132 10.52 -9.55 -6.77
C THR A 132 11.78 -9.34 -7.63
N GLY A 133 11.59 -9.11 -8.92
CA GLY A 133 12.65 -8.80 -9.88
C GLY A 133 12.13 -8.88 -11.31
N VAL A 134 12.76 -8.13 -12.22
CA VAL A 134 12.48 -8.24 -13.65
C VAL A 134 12.88 -9.65 -14.11
N GLY A 135 11.91 -10.47 -14.49
CA GLY A 135 12.11 -11.88 -14.88
C GLY A 135 12.07 -12.93 -13.75
N ALA A 136 11.68 -12.56 -12.52
CA ALA A 136 11.59 -13.49 -11.38
C ALA A 136 10.16 -14.02 -11.12
N GLY A 137 9.75 -15.02 -11.92
CA GLY A 137 9.09 -16.24 -11.42
C GLY A 137 7.66 -16.25 -10.83
N VAL A 138 6.93 -15.13 -10.70
CA VAL A 138 5.47 -15.16 -10.42
C VAL A 138 4.76 -14.08 -11.24
N GLY A 139 4.37 -14.44 -12.47
CA GLY A 139 3.70 -13.54 -13.42
C GLY A 139 4.68 -12.74 -14.26
N ASP A 140 4.27 -12.40 -15.49
CA ASP A 140 5.02 -11.64 -16.50
C ASP A 140 6.12 -10.74 -15.93
N GLY A 141 7.33 -10.85 -16.48
CA GLY A 141 8.57 -10.31 -15.90
C GLY A 141 8.56 -8.83 -15.52
N ASP A 142 7.56 -8.07 -15.95
CA ASP A 142 7.40 -6.65 -15.69
C ASP A 142 6.35 -6.33 -14.59
N THR A 143 5.69 -7.34 -14.02
CA THR A 143 4.65 -7.14 -12.99
C THR A 143 5.26 -6.67 -11.68
N LEU A 144 4.80 -5.53 -11.18
CA LEU A 144 5.20 -4.99 -9.87
C LEU A 144 4.31 -5.57 -8.76
N ALA A 145 2.99 -5.48 -8.94
CA ALA A 145 2.00 -5.95 -7.98
C ALA A 145 0.69 -6.29 -8.68
N TRP A 146 -0.05 -7.24 -8.12
CA TRP A 146 -1.40 -7.54 -8.57
C TRP A 146 -2.28 -8.12 -7.46
N CYS A 147 -3.59 -7.96 -7.61
CA CYS A 147 -4.59 -8.68 -6.84
C CYS A 147 -5.79 -9.03 -7.71
N GLN A 148 -6.60 -9.99 -7.27
CA GLN A 148 -7.92 -10.16 -7.86
C GLN A 148 -8.74 -8.87 -7.66
N ALA A 149 -9.52 -8.51 -8.67
CA ALA A 149 -10.41 -7.37 -8.58
C ALA A 149 -11.55 -7.65 -7.58
N PRO A 150 -12.24 -6.61 -7.06
CA PRO A 150 -13.37 -6.78 -6.16
C PRO A 150 -14.44 -7.74 -6.68
N ALA A 151 -15.23 -8.34 -5.78
CA ALA A 151 -16.32 -9.22 -6.19
C ALA A 151 -17.32 -8.47 -7.10
N GLY A 152 -17.61 -9.03 -8.27
CA GLY A 152 -18.48 -8.41 -9.28
C GLY A 152 -17.72 -7.77 -10.45
N SER A 153 -16.42 -7.51 -10.32
CA SER A 153 -15.51 -7.27 -11.45
C SER A 153 -14.93 -8.59 -11.97
N ARG A 154 -14.43 -8.60 -13.21
CA ARG A 154 -13.76 -9.78 -13.80
C ARG A 154 -12.27 -9.49 -13.87
N GLY A 155 -11.43 -10.44 -13.48
CA GLY A 155 -9.99 -10.32 -13.76
C GLY A 155 -9.18 -9.79 -12.58
N ARG A 156 -8.06 -9.13 -12.89
CA ARG A 156 -7.01 -8.79 -11.94
C ARG A 156 -6.62 -7.33 -12.11
N TRP A 157 -6.46 -6.64 -10.99
CA TRP A 157 -5.80 -5.35 -11.00
C TRP A 157 -4.30 -5.57 -10.96
N THR A 158 -3.61 -5.14 -12.01
CA THR A 158 -2.17 -5.38 -12.20
C THR A 158 -1.46 -4.07 -12.48
N VAL A 159 -0.35 -3.85 -11.76
CA VAL A 159 0.61 -2.77 -12.04
C VAL A 159 1.84 -3.41 -12.67
N ARG A 160 2.26 -2.90 -13.82
CA ARG A 160 3.46 -3.38 -14.54
C ARG A 160 4.38 -2.23 -14.91
N LEU A 161 5.67 -2.51 -15.00
CA LEU A 161 6.59 -1.67 -15.74
C LEU A 161 6.21 -1.72 -17.23
N ALA A 162 6.14 -0.55 -17.85
CA ALA A 162 6.01 -0.44 -19.29
C ALA A 162 7.38 -0.06 -19.89
N PRO A 163 7.63 -0.41 -21.17
CA PRO A 163 8.82 0.06 -21.86
C PRO A 163 8.93 1.59 -21.76
N PRO A 164 10.15 2.14 -21.61
CA PRO A 164 10.33 3.58 -21.55
C PRO A 164 9.86 4.24 -22.86
N THR A 165 9.16 5.35 -22.73
CA THR A 165 8.76 6.21 -23.85
C THR A 165 9.57 7.50 -23.79
N GLY A 166 10.60 7.61 -24.62
CA GLY A 166 11.58 8.69 -24.52
C GLY A 166 12.37 8.58 -23.21
N ASP A 167 12.40 9.66 -22.41
CA ASP A 167 13.16 9.72 -21.15
C ASP A 167 12.36 9.26 -19.92
N SER A 168 11.06 8.93 -20.06
CA SER A 168 10.23 8.46 -18.94
C SER A 168 10.08 6.94 -18.93
N LEU A 169 10.27 6.35 -17.75
CA LEU A 169 9.80 5.00 -17.43
C LEU A 169 8.26 5.02 -17.45
N GLY A 170 7.67 4.08 -18.20
CA GLY A 170 6.22 3.92 -18.21
C GLY A 170 5.77 2.95 -17.10
N THR A 171 4.56 3.15 -16.61
CA THR A 171 3.82 2.16 -15.82
C THR A 171 2.52 1.88 -16.56
N ALA A 172 2.17 0.61 -16.69
CA ALA A 172 0.89 0.20 -17.24
C ALA A 172 -0.02 -0.36 -16.13
N PHE A 173 -1.31 -0.02 -16.23
CA PHE A 173 -2.36 -0.52 -15.35
C PHE A 173 -3.32 -1.36 -16.17
N ASP A 174 -3.55 -2.58 -15.73
CA ASP A 174 -4.58 -3.47 -16.27
C ASP A 174 -5.63 -3.65 -15.17
N LEU A 175 -6.83 -3.13 -15.40
CA LEU A 175 -7.92 -2.98 -14.43
C LEU A 175 -9.22 -3.53 -15.03
N ASP A 176 -9.18 -4.79 -15.48
CA ASP A 176 -10.35 -5.54 -15.96
C ASP A 176 -11.47 -5.69 -14.90
#